data_AF-A0A2J8JTR9-F1
#
_entry.id   AF-A0A2J8JTR9-F1
#
_cell.length_a   1.000
_cell.length_b   1.000
_cell.length_c   1.000
_cell.angle_alpha   90.00
_cell.angle_beta   90.00
_cell.angle_gamma   90.00
#
_symmetry.space_group_name_H-M   'P 1'
#
loop_
_entity.id
_entity.type
_entity.pdbx_description
1 polymer ?
#
loop_
_entity_poly.entity_id
_entity_poly.type
_entity_poly.pdbx_seq_one_letter_code
_entity_poly.pdbx_strand_id
1 'polypeptide(L)'
;GLGGGDSGDGTARAASKCQMMEERANLMHMMKLSIKVLLQSALSLGRSLDADHAPLQQFFVVMEHCLKHGLKVKKSFIGQNKSFFGPLELVEKLCPEASDIATSVRNLPELKTAVGRGRAWLYLALMQKKLADYLKVLIDNKHLLSEFYEPEALMMEEEGMVIVGLLVGLSVLDANLCLKGEDLDSQVGVIDFSLYLKDVQDLDGGKEHERITDVLDQKNYVEELNRHLSCTVGDLQTKIDGLEKTNSKLQEEEERMKGQDKGGLSRGRELAASCPAVSLLDTSCLLLAGGGCSALLRLSTAFSCNRPNLLTSRRTAAVKRTK
;
A
#
# COMPACT_ATOMS: atom_id res chain seq x y z
N GLY A 1 11.36 48.91 17.01
CA GLY A 1 11.14 48.48 15.62
C GLY A 1 11.45 47.01 15.54
N LEU A 2 10.48 46.22 15.12
CA LEU A 2 10.50 44.75 15.11
C LEU A 2 11.59 44.24 14.15
N GLY A 3 12.53 43.45 14.67
CA GLY A 3 13.42 42.61 13.89
C GLY A 3 13.02 41.15 14.14
N GLY A 4 12.34 40.54 13.17
CA GLY A 4 11.92 39.15 13.26
C GLY A 4 11.38 38.66 11.92
N GLY A 5 12.07 37.67 11.35
CA GLY A 5 11.55 36.85 10.25
C GLY A 5 12.47 36.76 9.04
N ASP A 6 13.53 35.95 9.11
CA ASP A 6 14.12 35.33 7.91
C ASP A 6 14.88 34.01 8.20
N SER A 7 14.34 33.16 9.09
CA SER A 7 14.98 31.89 9.48
C SER A 7 14.21 30.65 9.02
N GLY A 8 13.08 30.81 8.34
CA GLY A 8 12.23 29.71 7.87
C GLY A 8 12.50 29.27 6.41
N ASP A 9 12.89 30.20 5.54
CA ASP A 9 12.99 29.94 4.09
C ASP A 9 14.27 29.18 3.70
N GLY A 10 15.39 29.46 4.40
CA GLY A 10 16.67 28.78 4.16
C GLY A 10 16.64 27.28 4.48
N THR A 11 15.94 26.87 5.53
CA THR A 11 15.89 25.47 5.98
C THR A 11 15.02 24.61 5.06
N ALA A 12 13.88 25.13 4.60
CA ALA A 12 13.01 24.43 3.66
C ALA A 12 13.66 24.28 2.28
N ARG A 13 14.37 25.32 1.82
CA ARG A 13 15.11 25.29 0.55
C ARG A 13 16.32 24.34 0.60
N ALA A 14 17.01 24.26 1.74
CA ALA A 14 18.09 23.30 1.95
C ALA A 14 17.57 21.86 1.97
N ALA A 15 16.45 21.59 2.66
CA ALA A 15 15.82 20.27 2.69
C ALA A 15 15.36 19.80 1.29
N SER A 16 14.75 20.70 0.50
CA SER A 16 14.35 20.42 -0.89
C SER A 16 15.55 20.10 -1.79
N LYS A 17 16.69 20.80 -1.61
CA LYS A 17 17.92 20.50 -2.36
C LYS A 17 18.55 19.15 -1.97
N CYS A 18 18.56 18.81 -0.69
CA CYS A 18 19.02 17.50 -0.24
C CYS A 18 18.15 16.37 -0.82
N GLN A 19 16.83 16.56 -0.82
CA GLN A 19 15.90 15.60 -1.42
C GLN A 19 16.18 15.40 -2.93
N MET A 20 16.38 16.47 -3.69
CA MET A 20 16.71 16.35 -5.11
C MET A 20 18.04 15.62 -5.35
N MET A 21 19.05 15.85 -4.51
CA MET A 21 20.32 15.13 -4.61
C MET A 21 20.17 13.63 -4.36
N GLU A 22 19.37 13.25 -3.36
CA GLU A 22 19.06 11.85 -3.08
C GLU A 22 18.28 11.21 -4.24
N GLU A 23 17.28 11.91 -4.80
CA GLU A 23 16.53 11.45 -5.97
C GLU A 23 17.43 11.22 -7.19
N ARG A 24 18.39 12.13 -7.46
CA ARG A 24 19.39 11.94 -8.52
C ARG A 24 20.26 10.71 -8.27
N ALA A 25 20.77 10.56 -7.05
CA ALA A 25 21.62 9.42 -6.70
C ALA A 25 20.87 8.08 -6.88
N ASN A 26 19.61 8.03 -6.45
CA ASN A 26 18.74 6.87 -6.62
C ASN A 26 18.51 6.55 -8.09
N LEU A 27 18.15 7.54 -8.92
CA LEU A 27 17.97 7.34 -10.36
C LEU A 27 19.26 6.90 -11.06
N MET A 28 20.41 7.45 -10.68
CA MET A 28 21.71 7.00 -11.18
C MET A 28 21.98 5.54 -10.82
N HIS A 29 21.68 5.12 -9.59
CA HIS A 29 21.85 3.74 -9.17
C HIS A 29 20.92 2.79 -9.95
N MET A 30 19.65 3.18 -10.11
CA MET A 30 18.68 2.46 -10.92
C MET A 30 19.13 2.31 -12.37
N MET A 31 19.67 3.38 -12.96
CA MET A 31 20.20 3.35 -14.33
C MET A 31 21.41 2.41 -14.44
N LYS A 32 22.35 2.45 -13.49
CA LYS A 32 23.50 1.54 -13.42
C LYS A 32 23.06 0.08 -13.40
N LEU A 33 22.12 -0.27 -12.51
CA LEU A 33 21.58 -1.63 -12.42
C LEU A 33 20.85 -2.03 -13.69
N SER A 34 20.01 -1.14 -14.25
CA SER A 34 19.27 -1.41 -15.48
C SER A 34 20.18 -1.69 -16.67
N ILE A 35 21.24 -0.90 -16.86
CA ILE A 35 22.25 -1.13 -17.90
C ILE A 35 23.00 -2.46 -17.67
N LYS A 36 23.40 -2.75 -16.42
CA LYS A 36 24.09 -4.00 -16.07
C LYS A 36 23.23 -5.22 -16.43
N VAL A 37 21.99 -5.26 -15.93
CA VAL A 37 21.05 -6.37 -16.17
C VAL A 37 20.73 -6.51 -17.65
N LEU A 38 20.50 -5.40 -18.36
CA LEU A 38 20.25 -5.42 -19.80
C LEU A 38 21.43 -6.00 -20.59
N LEU A 39 22.66 -5.55 -20.31
CA LEU A 39 23.85 -6.06 -21.00
C LEU A 39 24.08 -7.55 -20.71
N GLN A 40 23.99 -7.97 -19.46
CA GLN A 40 24.14 -9.39 -19.10
C GLN A 40 23.07 -10.27 -19.75
N SER A 41 21.81 -9.83 -19.73
CA SER A 41 20.69 -10.54 -20.37
C SER A 41 20.86 -10.62 -21.88
N ALA A 42 21.22 -9.50 -22.54
CA ALA A 42 21.39 -9.48 -23.99
C ALA A 42 22.57 -10.33 -24.48
N LEU A 43 23.71 -10.26 -23.78
CA LEU A 43 24.89 -11.04 -24.13
C LEU A 43 24.68 -12.54 -23.90
N SER A 44 23.90 -12.93 -22.88
CA SER A 44 23.53 -14.34 -22.67
C SER A 44 22.50 -14.84 -23.69
N LEU A 45 21.60 -13.97 -24.17
CA LEU A 45 20.60 -14.30 -25.16
C LEU A 45 21.22 -14.53 -26.57
N GLY A 46 22.22 -13.74 -26.95
CA GLY A 46 23.01 -13.95 -28.18
C GLY A 46 22.26 -13.72 -29.51
N ARG A 47 21.08 -13.09 -29.47
CA ARG A 47 20.27 -12.70 -30.64
C ARG A 47 19.78 -11.26 -30.51
N SER A 48 19.18 -10.73 -31.58
CA SER A 48 18.56 -9.40 -31.57
C SER A 48 17.46 -9.29 -30.50
N LEU A 49 17.47 -8.19 -29.76
CA LEU A 49 16.46 -7.82 -28.78
C LEU A 49 15.19 -7.32 -29.47
N ASP A 50 14.06 -7.84 -29.04
CA ASP A 50 12.72 -7.38 -29.41
C ASP A 50 12.16 -6.47 -28.31
N ALA A 51 11.02 -5.84 -28.59
CA ALA A 51 10.37 -4.93 -27.64
C ALA A 51 9.74 -5.64 -26.43
N ASP A 52 9.54 -6.96 -26.51
CA ASP A 52 9.03 -7.78 -25.41
C ASP A 52 10.13 -8.19 -24.42
N HIS A 53 11.39 -7.86 -24.71
CA HIS A 53 12.51 -8.14 -23.82
C HIS A 53 12.41 -7.32 -22.52
N ALA A 54 11.99 -7.96 -21.42
CA ALA A 54 11.70 -7.27 -20.15
C ALA A 54 12.85 -6.39 -19.60
N PRO A 55 14.13 -6.81 -19.61
CA PRO A 55 15.24 -5.93 -19.22
C PRO A 55 15.36 -4.67 -20.09
N LEU A 56 15.03 -4.76 -21.38
CA LEU A 56 15.06 -3.63 -22.29
C LEU A 56 13.89 -2.68 -22.03
N GLN A 57 12.69 -3.21 -21.76
CA GLN A 57 11.54 -2.40 -21.36
C GLN A 57 11.83 -1.61 -20.07
N GLN A 58 12.42 -2.26 -19.06
CA GLN A 58 12.82 -1.59 -17.82
C GLN A 58 13.90 -0.54 -18.04
N PHE A 59 14.87 -0.79 -18.92
CA PHE A 59 15.84 0.22 -19.31
C PHE A 59 15.17 1.50 -19.82
N PHE A 60 14.19 1.39 -20.74
CA PHE A 60 13.48 2.56 -21.24
C PHE A 60 12.62 3.25 -20.18
N VAL A 61 12.01 2.50 -19.26
CA VAL A 61 11.26 3.07 -18.12
C VAL A 61 12.20 3.91 -17.25
N VAL A 62 13.35 3.37 -16.85
CA VAL A 62 14.32 4.08 -16.00
C VAL A 62 14.91 5.29 -16.74
N MET A 63 15.21 5.16 -18.04
CA MET A 63 15.66 6.26 -18.89
C MET A 63 14.66 7.41 -18.95
N GLU A 64 13.38 7.12 -19.13
CA GLU A 64 12.32 8.11 -19.12
C GLU A 64 12.25 8.85 -17.77
N HIS A 65 12.43 8.15 -16.64
CA HIS A 65 12.47 8.78 -15.32
C HIS A 65 13.69 9.69 -15.16
N CYS A 66 14.88 9.27 -15.62
CA CYS A 66 16.08 10.11 -15.64
C CYS A 66 15.86 11.38 -16.45
N LEU A 67 15.26 11.27 -17.65
CA LEU A 67 14.99 12.42 -18.52
C LEU A 67 13.84 13.30 -18.01
N LYS A 68 12.95 12.80 -17.14
CA LYS A 68 11.89 13.62 -16.53
C LYS A 68 12.34 14.37 -15.28
N HIS A 69 13.38 13.87 -14.59
CA HIS A 69 13.81 14.43 -13.33
C HIS A 69 14.23 15.90 -13.46
N GLY A 70 13.55 16.78 -12.73
CA GLY A 70 13.84 18.22 -12.72
C GLY A 70 13.41 18.96 -13.99
N LEU A 71 12.50 18.40 -14.82
CA LEU A 71 11.87 19.16 -15.89
C LEU A 71 11.06 20.35 -15.33
N LYS A 72 11.22 21.51 -15.97
CA LYS A 72 10.47 22.71 -15.65
C LYS A 72 8.99 22.52 -16.00
N VAL A 73 8.11 22.69 -15.02
CA VAL A 73 6.65 22.61 -15.21
C VAL A 73 6.08 23.93 -15.75
N LYS A 74 6.94 24.89 -16.16
CA LYS A 74 6.55 26.28 -16.39
C LYS A 74 5.50 26.41 -17.50
N LYS A 75 4.42 27.13 -17.21
CA LYS A 75 3.40 27.57 -18.18
C LYS A 75 4.04 28.58 -19.14
N SER A 76 4.69 28.12 -20.20
CA SER A 76 4.99 28.98 -21.33
C SER A 76 3.65 29.41 -21.95
N PHE A 77 3.44 30.72 -22.10
CA PHE A 77 2.27 31.29 -22.79
C PHE A 77 2.25 30.92 -24.29
N ILE A 78 3.35 30.39 -24.82
CA ILE A 78 3.44 29.71 -26.11
C ILE A 78 3.70 28.23 -25.80
N GLY A 79 2.67 27.40 -25.96
CA GLY A 79 2.62 26.02 -25.48
C GLY A 79 3.60 25.06 -26.15
N GLN A 80 4.85 25.04 -25.68
CA GLN A 80 5.80 23.98 -26.03
C GLN A 80 6.27 23.18 -24.80
N ASN A 81 5.89 21.91 -24.86
CA ASN A 81 6.46 20.69 -24.26
C ASN A 81 6.74 20.62 -22.76
N LYS A 82 5.70 20.23 -22.01
CA LYS A 82 5.79 19.63 -20.66
C LYS A 82 6.37 18.20 -20.63
N SER A 83 7.02 17.77 -21.72
CA SER A 83 7.48 16.39 -21.90
C SER A 83 8.99 16.36 -22.06
N PHE A 84 9.61 15.25 -21.65
CA PHE A 84 11.03 14.98 -21.88
C PHE A 84 11.42 14.94 -23.37
N PHE A 85 10.44 14.90 -24.28
CA PHE A 85 10.70 15.01 -25.72
C PHE A 85 11.20 16.40 -26.15
N GLY A 86 10.81 17.48 -25.46
CA GLY A 86 11.26 18.85 -25.80
C GLY A 86 12.79 18.98 -25.88
N PRO A 87 13.53 18.55 -24.84
CA PRO A 87 14.99 18.46 -24.92
C PRO A 87 15.53 17.63 -26.10
N LEU A 88 14.87 16.51 -26.45
CA LEU A 88 15.31 15.62 -27.52
C LEU A 88 15.18 16.27 -28.91
N GLU A 89 14.25 17.21 -29.09
CA GLU A 89 14.12 18.02 -30.30
C GLU A 89 15.32 18.96 -30.53
N LEU A 90 16.14 19.24 -29.51
CA LEU A 90 17.39 19.97 -29.71
C LEU A 90 18.45 19.14 -30.43
N VAL A 91 18.39 17.80 -30.34
CA VAL A 91 19.42 16.93 -30.91
C VAL A 91 19.51 17.10 -32.42
N GLU A 92 18.39 17.20 -33.15
CA GLU A 92 18.42 17.39 -34.61
C GLU A 92 19.05 18.72 -35.04
N LYS A 93 19.02 19.74 -34.17
CA LYS A 93 19.62 21.05 -34.42
C LYS A 93 21.12 21.05 -34.18
N LEU A 94 21.58 20.22 -33.24
CA LEU A 94 22.98 20.13 -32.82
C LEU A 94 23.75 19.03 -33.57
N CYS A 95 23.04 18.00 -34.04
CA CYS A 95 23.60 16.84 -34.72
C CYS A 95 22.76 16.51 -35.96
N PRO A 96 23.22 16.88 -37.18
CA PRO A 96 22.49 16.61 -38.42
C PRO A 96 22.19 15.13 -38.66
N GLU A 97 23.02 14.21 -38.13
CA GLU A 97 22.80 12.76 -38.19
C GLU A 97 21.47 12.33 -37.52
N ALA A 98 20.95 13.11 -36.57
CA ALA A 98 19.68 12.82 -35.91
C ALA A 98 18.45 13.27 -36.73
N SER A 99 18.63 13.85 -37.92
CA SER A 99 17.51 14.30 -38.76
C SER A 99 16.61 13.15 -39.18
N ASP A 100 17.19 11.97 -39.44
CA ASP A 100 16.45 10.77 -39.87
C ASP A 100 15.50 10.27 -38.77
N ILE A 101 15.97 10.21 -37.52
CA ILE A 101 15.12 9.80 -36.38
C ILE A 101 14.06 10.85 -36.07
N ALA A 102 14.40 12.14 -36.13
CA ALA A 102 13.45 13.21 -35.87
C ALA A 102 12.32 13.22 -36.92
N THR A 103 12.66 13.00 -38.19
CA THR A 103 11.70 12.86 -39.27
C THR A 103 10.86 11.60 -39.13
N SER A 104 11.47 10.47 -38.76
CA SER A 104 10.76 9.22 -38.51
C SER A 104 9.71 9.37 -37.40
N VAL A 105 10.08 9.95 -36.25
CA VAL A 105 9.16 10.18 -35.13
C VAL A 105 8.00 11.11 -35.51
N ARG A 106 8.26 12.17 -36.30
CA ARG A 106 7.21 13.08 -36.80
C ARG A 106 6.23 12.39 -37.76
N ASN A 107 6.71 11.41 -38.52
CA ASN A 107 5.94 10.71 -39.54
C ASN A 107 5.20 9.46 -39.02
N LEU A 108 5.17 9.22 -37.71
CA LEU A 108 4.40 8.14 -37.09
C LEU A 108 3.00 8.63 -36.72
N PRO A 109 1.97 8.39 -37.54
CA PRO A 109 0.61 8.90 -37.30
C PRO A 109 -0.07 8.26 -36.08
N GLU A 110 0.44 7.10 -35.63
CA GLU A 110 -0.05 6.37 -34.45
C GLU A 110 0.25 7.13 -33.15
N LEU A 111 1.28 8.00 -33.12
CA LEU A 111 1.75 8.72 -31.93
C LEU A 111 1.10 10.11 -31.80
N LYS A 112 0.20 10.23 -30.83
CA LYS A 112 -0.57 11.45 -30.54
C LYS A 112 0.15 12.31 -29.51
N THR A 113 0.86 11.72 -28.55
CA THR A 113 1.45 12.46 -27.43
C THR A 113 2.93 12.81 -27.64
N ALA A 114 3.39 13.89 -27.02
CA ALA A 114 4.81 14.23 -26.98
C ALA A 114 5.63 13.19 -26.19
N VAL A 115 5.02 12.50 -25.23
CA VAL A 115 5.66 11.43 -24.46
C VAL A 115 5.90 10.20 -25.34
N GLY A 116 4.89 9.77 -26.09
CA GLY A 116 5.03 8.66 -27.05
C GLY A 116 6.05 8.96 -28.15
N ARG A 117 6.09 10.21 -28.65
CA ARG A 117 7.17 10.66 -29.54
C ARG A 117 8.55 10.57 -28.90
N GLY A 118 8.69 10.93 -27.63
CA GLY A 118 9.92 10.76 -26.86
C GLY A 118 10.36 9.30 -26.74
N ARG A 119 9.42 8.38 -26.51
CA ARG A 119 9.71 6.93 -26.43
C ARG A 119 10.14 6.36 -27.77
N ALA A 120 9.43 6.68 -28.85
CA ALA A 120 9.81 6.27 -30.19
C ALA A 120 11.20 6.80 -30.57
N TRP A 121 11.51 8.04 -30.18
CA TRP A 121 12.84 8.61 -30.37
C TRP A 121 13.92 7.80 -29.63
N LEU A 122 13.68 7.40 -28.38
CA LEU A 122 14.61 6.56 -27.62
C LEU A 122 14.83 5.19 -28.26
N TYR A 123 13.76 4.57 -28.77
CA TYR A 123 13.82 3.29 -29.46
C TYR A 123 14.69 3.39 -30.70
N LEU A 124 14.45 4.40 -31.55
CA LEU A 124 15.23 4.63 -32.76
C LEU A 124 16.69 4.97 -32.46
N ALA A 125 16.97 5.82 -31.47
CA ALA A 125 18.32 6.16 -31.06
C ALA A 125 19.12 4.95 -30.55
N LEU A 126 18.46 4.03 -29.84
CA LEU A 126 19.07 2.77 -29.41
C LEU A 126 19.34 1.85 -30.61
N MET A 127 18.38 1.67 -31.52
CA MET A 127 18.55 0.86 -32.73
C MET A 127 19.67 1.40 -33.63
N GLN A 128 19.84 2.71 -33.71
CA GLN A 128 20.96 3.35 -34.42
C GLN A 128 22.29 3.26 -33.66
N LYS A 129 22.31 2.75 -32.43
CA LYS A 129 23.49 2.67 -31.55
C LYS A 129 24.11 4.04 -31.23
N LYS A 130 23.29 5.10 -31.29
CA LYS A 130 23.70 6.52 -31.14
C LYS A 130 23.11 7.20 -29.90
N LEU A 131 22.35 6.47 -29.08
CA LEU A 131 21.69 7.03 -27.89
C LEU A 131 22.66 7.79 -26.96
N ALA A 132 23.84 7.22 -26.68
CA ALA A 132 24.85 7.86 -25.85
C ALA A 132 25.39 9.15 -26.50
N ASP A 133 25.69 9.11 -27.79
CA ASP A 133 26.21 10.26 -28.54
C ASP A 133 25.21 11.42 -28.56
N TYR A 134 23.93 11.13 -28.80
CA TYR A 134 22.89 12.14 -28.83
C TYR A 134 22.66 12.79 -27.46
N LEU A 135 22.62 11.99 -26.39
CA LEU A 135 22.49 12.54 -25.04
C LEU A 135 23.74 13.31 -24.62
N LYS A 136 24.93 12.87 -25.03
CA LYS A 136 26.19 13.60 -24.82
C LYS A 136 26.11 15.00 -25.40
N VAL A 137 25.62 15.14 -26.64
CA VAL A 137 25.46 16.45 -27.29
C VAL A 137 24.55 17.38 -26.49
N LEU A 138 23.49 16.86 -25.87
CA LEU A 138 22.62 17.67 -25.00
C LEU A 138 23.36 18.14 -23.74
N ILE A 139 24.09 17.24 -23.07
CA ILE A 139 24.80 17.59 -21.83
C ILE A 139 25.98 18.53 -22.11
N ASP A 140 26.67 18.39 -23.23
CA ASP A 140 27.74 19.33 -23.63
C ASP A 140 27.17 20.73 -23.90
N ASN A 141 25.85 20.86 -24.14
CA ASN A 141 25.14 22.11 -24.41
C ASN A 141 24.15 22.49 -23.28
N LYS A 142 24.58 22.40 -22.00
CA LYS A 142 23.74 22.75 -20.82
C LYS A 142 23.04 24.10 -20.91
N HIS A 143 23.62 25.08 -21.60
CA HIS A 143 23.00 26.41 -21.77
C HIS A 143 21.64 26.34 -22.50
N LEU A 144 21.51 25.51 -23.53
CA LEU A 144 20.22 25.27 -24.21
C LEU A 144 19.33 24.35 -23.36
N LEU A 145 19.93 23.33 -22.76
CA LEU A 145 19.21 22.36 -21.92
C LEU A 145 18.57 23.02 -20.69
N SER A 146 19.16 24.11 -20.20
CA SER A 146 18.64 24.91 -19.08
C SER A 146 17.30 25.57 -19.35
N GLU A 147 16.84 25.66 -20.61
CA GLU A 147 15.48 26.10 -20.92
C GLU A 147 14.44 25.09 -20.40
N PHE A 148 14.78 23.81 -20.42
CA PHE A 148 13.87 22.71 -20.11
C PHE A 148 14.02 22.18 -18.67
N TYR A 149 15.21 22.24 -18.09
CA TYR A 149 15.51 21.66 -16.78
C TYR A 149 15.83 22.72 -15.72
N GLU A 150 15.47 22.40 -14.48
CA GLU A 150 15.98 23.10 -13.30
C GLU A 150 17.48 22.82 -13.12
N PRO A 151 18.25 23.75 -12.51
CA PRO A 151 19.70 23.58 -12.33
C PRO A 151 20.07 22.27 -11.61
N GLU A 152 19.28 21.87 -10.62
CA GLU A 152 19.48 20.67 -9.81
C GLU A 152 18.96 19.37 -10.49
N ALA A 153 18.55 19.42 -11.75
CA ALA A 153 18.09 18.26 -12.50
C ALA A 153 19.21 17.26 -12.78
N LEU A 154 18.87 15.97 -12.93
CA LEU A 154 19.82 14.89 -13.18
C LEU A 154 20.68 15.13 -14.42
N MET A 155 20.07 15.59 -15.52
CA MET A 155 20.79 15.88 -16.77
C MET A 155 21.65 17.17 -16.69
N MET A 156 21.45 17.99 -15.67
CA MET A 156 22.17 19.25 -15.45
C MET A 156 23.35 19.08 -14.47
N GLU A 157 23.38 17.99 -13.71
CA GLU A 157 24.41 17.67 -12.71
C GLU A 157 25.40 16.61 -13.22
N GLU A 158 26.28 16.10 -12.35
CA GLU A 158 27.33 15.14 -12.71
C GLU A 158 26.77 13.76 -13.09
N GLU A 159 25.65 13.36 -12.48
CA GLU A 159 25.02 12.07 -12.70
C GLU A 159 24.61 11.87 -14.17
N GLY A 160 24.18 12.93 -14.85
CA GLY A 160 23.88 12.88 -16.29
C GLY A 160 25.08 12.46 -17.13
N MET A 161 26.27 13.01 -16.85
CA MET A 161 27.50 12.63 -17.56
C MET A 161 27.89 11.19 -17.30
N VAL A 162 27.73 10.72 -16.05
CA VAL A 162 27.99 9.32 -15.68
C VAL A 162 27.05 8.39 -16.44
N ILE A 163 25.75 8.71 -16.48
CA ILE A 163 24.75 7.92 -17.21
C ILE A 163 25.11 7.84 -18.70
N VAL A 164 25.43 8.97 -19.35
CA VAL A 164 25.86 8.98 -20.74
C VAL A 164 27.09 8.11 -20.98
N GLY A 165 28.08 8.15 -20.08
CA GLY A 165 29.25 7.28 -20.15
C GLY A 165 28.91 5.79 -20.08
N LEU A 166 27.94 5.41 -19.23
CA LEU A 166 27.47 4.03 -19.12
C LEU A 166 26.72 3.58 -20.39
N LEU A 167 25.95 4.48 -21.01
CA LEU A 167 25.17 4.18 -22.22
C LEU A 167 26.05 3.82 -23.43
N VAL A 168 27.32 4.22 -23.46
CA VAL A 168 28.27 3.82 -24.51
C VAL A 168 28.37 2.29 -24.60
N GLY A 169 28.26 1.60 -23.46
CA GLY A 169 28.26 0.13 -23.40
C GLY A 169 27.09 -0.51 -24.15
N LEU A 170 25.96 0.20 -24.33
CA LEU A 170 24.79 -0.31 -25.04
C LEU A 170 24.97 -0.36 -26.56
N SER A 171 26.02 0.26 -27.11
CA SER A 171 26.31 0.22 -28.56
C SER A 171 26.52 -1.20 -29.11
N VAL A 172 26.91 -2.14 -28.25
CA VAL A 172 27.08 -3.55 -28.60
C VAL A 172 25.76 -4.30 -28.78
N LEU A 173 24.66 -3.75 -28.28
CA LEU A 173 23.35 -4.37 -28.39
C LEU A 173 22.88 -4.38 -29.85
N ASP A 174 22.22 -5.46 -30.24
CA ASP A 174 21.47 -5.55 -31.48
C ASP A 174 19.98 -5.55 -31.11
N ALA A 175 19.24 -4.54 -31.53
CA ALA A 175 17.83 -4.37 -31.19
C ALA A 175 17.02 -4.08 -32.45
N ASN A 176 15.87 -4.73 -32.57
CA ASN A 176 14.95 -4.54 -33.68
C ASN A 176 13.55 -4.28 -33.13
N LEU A 177 13.27 -3.01 -32.81
CA LEU A 177 12.06 -2.58 -32.13
C LEU A 177 11.02 -2.13 -33.16
N CYS A 178 9.87 -2.80 -33.17
CA CYS A 178 8.80 -2.50 -34.11
C CYS A 178 7.89 -1.40 -33.55
N LEU A 179 8.05 -0.17 -34.03
CA LEU A 179 7.22 0.96 -33.59
C LEU A 179 5.75 0.86 -34.03
N LYS A 180 5.45 -0.01 -35.00
CA LYS A 180 4.10 -0.14 -35.58
C LYS A 180 3.25 -1.06 -34.72
N GLY A 181 2.15 -0.54 -34.18
CA GLY A 181 1.22 -1.29 -33.32
C GLY A 181 1.60 -1.33 -31.84
N GLU A 182 2.71 -0.72 -31.44
CA GLU A 182 3.05 -0.51 -30.03
C GLU A 182 2.34 0.73 -29.48
N ASP A 183 1.67 0.58 -28.32
CA ASP A 183 1.08 1.71 -27.63
C ASP A 183 2.12 2.47 -26.80
N LEU A 184 2.89 3.32 -27.48
CA LEU A 184 3.86 4.19 -26.85
C LEU A 184 3.23 5.44 -26.21
N ASP A 185 1.95 5.73 -26.45
CA ASP A 185 1.28 6.91 -25.88
C ASP A 185 0.75 6.65 -24.46
N SER A 186 0.37 5.41 -24.14
CA SER A 186 -0.12 5.04 -22.81
C SER A 186 0.93 5.19 -21.71
N GLN A 187 0.51 5.43 -20.46
CA GLN A 187 1.43 5.59 -19.34
C GLN A 187 2.29 4.32 -19.17
N VAL A 188 3.62 4.45 -19.31
CA VAL A 188 4.55 3.31 -19.23
C VAL A 188 4.71 2.83 -17.79
N GLY A 189 4.94 1.52 -17.70
CA GLY A 189 4.93 0.69 -16.50
C GLY A 189 5.82 1.17 -15.36
N VAL A 190 5.44 0.71 -14.16
CA VAL A 190 6.17 0.92 -12.91
C VAL A 190 7.53 0.22 -13.01
N ILE A 191 8.56 0.83 -12.41
CA ILE A 191 9.88 0.20 -12.27
C ILE A 191 9.69 -1.12 -11.50
N ASP A 192 10.03 -2.24 -12.12
CA ASP A 192 9.94 -3.56 -11.50
C ASP A 192 11.24 -3.85 -10.74
N PHE A 193 11.21 -3.56 -9.43
CA PHE A 193 12.36 -3.77 -8.55
C PHE A 193 12.77 -5.24 -8.42
N SER A 194 11.91 -6.21 -8.74
CA SER A 194 12.24 -7.63 -8.64
C SER A 194 13.41 -8.03 -9.54
N LEU A 195 13.58 -7.32 -10.66
CA LEU A 195 14.68 -7.52 -11.60
C LEU A 195 16.03 -7.09 -11.03
N TYR A 196 16.04 -6.17 -10.07
CA TYR A 196 17.25 -5.64 -9.45
C TYR A 196 17.58 -6.33 -8.13
N LEU A 197 16.58 -6.81 -7.39
CA LEU A 197 16.77 -7.49 -6.10
C LEU A 197 17.59 -8.78 -6.19
N LYS A 198 17.60 -9.46 -7.36
CA LYS A 198 18.43 -10.65 -7.57
C LYS A 198 19.92 -10.33 -7.71
N ASP A 199 20.23 -9.12 -8.17
CA ASP A 199 21.58 -8.70 -8.56
C ASP A 199 22.31 -7.94 -7.43
N VAL A 200 21.56 -7.46 -6.42
CA VAL A 200 22.10 -6.96 -5.13
C VAL A 200 22.79 -8.09 -4.33
N GLN A 201 22.49 -9.35 -4.63
CA GLN A 201 23.15 -10.50 -3.98
C GLN A 201 24.61 -10.67 -4.45
N ASP A 202 24.98 -10.16 -5.63
CA ASP A 202 26.30 -10.35 -6.24
C ASP A 202 27.19 -9.09 -6.20
N LEU A 203 26.68 -7.94 -5.76
CA LEU A 203 27.43 -6.68 -5.68
C LEU A 203 27.63 -6.26 -4.22
N ASP A 204 28.70 -6.77 -3.61
CA ASP A 204 29.38 -6.34 -2.39
C ASP A 204 28.63 -5.32 -1.47
N GLY A 205 28.09 -5.84 -0.36
CA GLY A 205 27.51 -5.03 0.69
C GLY A 205 26.84 -5.84 1.79
N GLY A 206 27.59 -6.67 2.51
CA GLY A 206 27.06 -7.52 3.60
C GLY A 206 26.24 -6.79 4.66
N LYS A 207 26.35 -5.45 4.76
CA LYS A 207 25.55 -4.61 5.66
C LYS A 207 24.20 -4.16 5.08
N GLU A 208 24.07 -4.04 3.76
CA GLU A 208 22.78 -3.70 3.12
C GLU A 208 21.92 -4.94 2.93
N HIS A 209 22.55 -6.09 2.67
CA HIS A 209 21.85 -7.39 2.64
C HIS A 209 21.25 -7.74 4.01
N GLU A 210 21.99 -7.48 5.11
CA GLU A 210 21.48 -7.66 6.48
C GLU A 210 20.24 -6.76 6.70
N ARG A 211 20.33 -5.47 6.36
CA ARG A 211 19.20 -4.53 6.47
C ARG A 211 18.00 -4.91 5.62
N ILE A 212 18.19 -5.39 4.39
CA ILE A 212 17.08 -5.82 3.52
C ILE A 212 16.43 -7.08 4.08
N THR A 213 17.24 -8.03 4.57
CA THR A 213 16.73 -9.24 5.24
C THR A 213 15.93 -8.87 6.49
N ASP A 214 16.45 -7.97 7.33
CA ASP A 214 15.78 -7.46 8.52
C ASP A 214 14.44 -6.80 8.18
N VAL A 215 14.39 -5.99 7.11
CA VAL A 215 13.16 -5.31 6.67
C VAL A 215 12.14 -6.31 6.13
N LEU A 216 12.58 -7.35 5.41
CA LEU A 216 11.69 -8.41 4.92
C LEU A 216 11.13 -9.26 6.07
N ASP A 217 11.97 -9.59 7.06
CA ASP A 217 11.54 -10.31 8.26
C ASP A 217 10.58 -9.47 9.11
N GLN A 218 10.86 -8.17 9.24
CA GLN A 218 9.98 -7.23 9.93
C GLN A 218 8.64 -7.09 9.21
N LYS A 219 8.63 -7.04 7.87
CA LYS A 219 7.41 -7.03 7.06
C LYS A 219 6.60 -8.31 7.28
N ASN A 220 7.26 -9.48 7.21
CA ASN A 220 6.60 -10.77 7.39
C ASN A 220 5.99 -10.90 8.81
N TYR A 221 6.71 -10.44 9.84
CA TYR A 221 6.20 -10.37 11.20
C TYR A 221 4.96 -9.50 11.33
N VAL A 222 4.96 -8.30 10.72
CA VAL A 222 3.81 -7.39 10.73
C VAL A 222 2.62 -7.98 9.96
N GLU A 223 2.85 -8.62 8.82
CA GLU A 223 1.81 -9.28 8.03
C GLU A 223 1.15 -10.42 8.83
N GLU A 224 1.95 -11.25 9.51
CA GLU A 224 1.43 -12.33 10.34
C GLU A 224 0.68 -11.79 11.57
N LEU A 225 1.17 -10.71 12.18
CA LEU A 225 0.46 -10.05 13.27
C LEU A 225 -0.88 -9.46 12.80
N ASN A 226 -0.92 -8.84 11.63
CA ASN A 226 -2.15 -8.34 11.03
C ASN A 226 -3.12 -9.48 10.68
N ARG A 227 -2.62 -10.64 10.26
CA ARG A 227 -3.43 -11.86 10.05
C ARG A 227 -4.09 -12.29 11.35
N HIS A 228 -3.32 -12.38 12.44
CA HIS A 228 -3.85 -12.73 13.77
C HIS A 228 -4.84 -11.69 14.32
N LEU A 229 -4.54 -10.40 14.15
CA LEU A 229 -5.44 -9.33 14.56
C LEU A 229 -6.76 -9.41 13.79
N SER A 230 -6.69 -9.66 12.47
CA SER A 230 -7.88 -9.83 11.62
C SER A 230 -8.72 -11.04 12.04
N CYS A 231 -8.08 -12.17 12.37
CA CYS A 231 -8.78 -13.32 12.94
C CYS A 231 -9.47 -12.98 14.26
N THR A 232 -8.77 -12.29 15.17
CA THR A 232 -9.33 -11.90 16.48
C THR A 232 -10.50 -10.93 16.33
N VAL A 233 -10.42 -9.98 15.41
CA VAL A 233 -11.53 -9.07 15.08
C VAL A 233 -12.73 -9.86 14.55
N GLY A 234 -12.51 -10.85 13.67
CA GLY A 234 -13.59 -11.72 13.18
C GLY A 234 -14.27 -12.54 14.29
N ASP A 235 -13.49 -13.10 15.22
CA ASP A 235 -14.01 -13.85 16.36
C ASP A 235 -14.82 -12.96 17.32
N LEU A 236 -14.33 -11.74 17.58
CA LEU A 236 -15.05 -10.77 18.39
C LEU A 236 -16.34 -10.30 17.72
N GLN A 237 -16.32 -10.06 16.40
CA GLN A 237 -17.51 -9.70 15.64
C GLN A 237 -18.57 -10.81 15.72
N THR A 238 -18.17 -12.08 15.56
CA THR A 238 -19.08 -13.23 15.70
C THR A 238 -19.71 -13.30 17.10
N LYS A 239 -18.94 -12.96 18.14
CA LYS A 239 -19.46 -12.90 19.53
C LYS A 239 -20.43 -11.73 19.71
N ILE A 240 -20.14 -10.57 19.14
CA ILE A 240 -21.04 -9.40 19.16
C ILE A 240 -22.38 -9.78 18.52
N ASP A 241 -22.36 -10.35 17.31
CA ASP A 241 -23.57 -10.77 16.60
C ASP A 241 -24.37 -11.82 17.40
N GLY A 242 -23.68 -12.75 18.06
CA GLY A 242 -24.31 -13.73 18.96
C GLY A 242 -24.98 -13.11 20.19
N LEU A 243 -24.33 -12.12 20.81
CA LEU A 243 -24.88 -11.38 21.94
C LEU A 243 -26.06 -10.50 21.51
N GLU A 244 -25.98 -9.81 20.38
CA GLU A 244 -27.08 -9.02 19.82
C GLU A 244 -28.33 -9.86 19.54
N LYS A 245 -28.13 -11.05 18.96
CA LYS A 245 -29.22 -12.01 18.73
C LYS A 245 -29.85 -12.50 20.03
N THR A 246 -29.05 -12.70 21.07
CA THR A 246 -29.54 -13.12 22.39
C THR A 246 -30.30 -11.98 23.07
N ASN A 247 -29.78 -10.76 23.01
CA ASN A 247 -30.45 -9.56 23.53
C ASN A 247 -31.79 -9.31 22.83
N SER A 248 -31.86 -9.45 21.51
CA SER A 248 -33.10 -9.29 20.75
C SER A 248 -34.16 -10.29 21.21
N LYS A 249 -33.78 -11.57 21.41
CA LYS A 249 -34.69 -12.60 21.95
C LYS A 249 -35.16 -12.27 23.36
N LEU A 250 -34.26 -11.82 24.24
CA LEU A 250 -34.62 -11.44 25.61
C LEU A 250 -35.56 -10.23 25.63
N GLN A 251 -35.37 -9.25 24.74
CA GLN A 251 -36.29 -8.13 24.58
C GLN A 251 -37.67 -8.57 24.09
N GLU A 252 -37.73 -9.49 23.11
CA GLU A 252 -38.99 -10.09 22.67
C GLU A 252 -39.70 -10.84 23.81
N GLU A 253 -38.96 -11.59 24.63
CA GLU A 253 -39.52 -12.27 25.80
C GLU A 253 -40.01 -11.30 26.88
N GLU A 254 -39.27 -10.22 27.14
CA GLU A 254 -39.66 -9.15 28.06
C GLU A 254 -40.97 -8.49 27.60
N GLU A 255 -41.11 -8.17 26.32
CA GLU A 255 -42.33 -7.61 25.73
C GLU A 255 -43.50 -8.59 25.78
N ARG A 256 -43.26 -9.90 25.56
CA ARG A 256 -44.29 -10.93 25.75
C ARG A 256 -44.77 -11.02 27.20
N MET A 257 -43.85 -10.95 28.18
CA MET A 257 -44.22 -10.98 29.59
C MET A 257 -44.99 -9.72 30.01
N LYS A 258 -44.61 -8.54 29.51
CA LYS A 258 -45.41 -7.30 29.70
C LYS A 258 -46.80 -7.38 29.06
N GLY A 259 -46.91 -8.06 27.90
CA GLY A 259 -48.20 -8.32 27.24
C GLY A 259 -49.11 -9.28 28.01
N GLN A 260 -48.53 -10.30 28.65
CA GLN A 260 -49.29 -11.24 29.49
C GLN A 260 -49.80 -10.61 30.78
N ASP A 261 -49.07 -9.66 31.37
CA ASP A 261 -49.51 -8.95 32.57
C ASP A 261 -50.72 -8.03 32.30
N LYS A 262 -50.80 -7.44 31.09
CA LYS A 262 -52.00 -6.74 30.61
C LYS A 262 -53.18 -7.69 30.36
N GLY A 263 -52.93 -8.92 29.92
CA GLY A 263 -53.93 -9.96 29.76
C GLY A 263 -54.49 -10.52 31.08
N GLY A 264 -53.63 -10.61 32.11
CA GLY A 264 -54.02 -11.00 33.47
C GLY A 264 -54.94 -9.98 34.15
N LEU A 265 -54.64 -8.68 33.98
CA LEU A 265 -55.48 -7.60 34.51
C LEU A 265 -56.85 -7.50 33.80
N SER A 266 -56.90 -7.88 32.52
CA SER A 266 -58.13 -7.91 31.72
C SER A 266 -59.01 -9.12 32.09
N ARG A 267 -58.43 -10.31 32.28
CA ARG A 267 -59.15 -11.50 32.74
C ARG A 267 -59.62 -11.42 34.19
N GLY A 268 -58.86 -10.75 35.07
CA GLY A 268 -59.26 -10.51 36.46
C GLY A 268 -60.49 -9.60 36.60
N ARG A 269 -60.71 -8.69 35.64
CA ARG A 269 -61.87 -7.79 35.62
C ARG A 269 -63.12 -8.45 35.01
N GLU A 270 -62.94 -9.43 34.13
CA GLU A 270 -64.03 -10.17 33.48
C GLU A 270 -64.53 -11.37 34.31
N LEU A 271 -63.66 -12.00 35.12
CA LEU A 271 -64.04 -13.04 36.09
C LEU A 271 -64.70 -12.48 37.36
N ALA A 272 -64.56 -11.18 37.65
CA ALA A 272 -65.26 -10.54 38.76
C ALA A 272 -66.74 -10.19 38.43
N ALA A 273 -67.14 -10.25 37.16
CA ALA A 273 -68.49 -9.89 36.70
C ALA A 273 -69.44 -11.09 36.49
N SER A 274 -68.97 -12.33 36.67
CA SER A 274 -69.75 -13.55 36.39
C SER A 274 -69.92 -14.52 37.57
N CYS A 275 -69.60 -14.11 38.80
CA CYS A 275 -69.87 -14.90 40.01
C CYS A 275 -71.03 -14.32 40.83
N PRO A 276 -72.23 -14.92 40.81
CA PRO A 276 -73.28 -14.66 41.78
C PRO A 276 -72.98 -15.47 43.04
N ALA A 277 -71.93 -15.09 43.75
CA ALA A 277 -71.64 -15.59 45.08
C ALA A 277 -70.91 -14.49 45.87
N VAL A 278 -71.51 -13.31 45.89
CA VAL A 278 -71.26 -12.33 46.95
C VAL A 278 -72.51 -12.30 47.81
N SER A 279 -72.52 -13.18 48.81
CA SER A 279 -73.24 -12.93 50.05
C SER A 279 -72.51 -13.62 51.19
N LEU A 280 -71.89 -12.78 52.03
CA LEU A 280 -71.42 -13.07 53.39
C LEU A 280 -70.06 -13.78 53.54
N LEU A 281 -68.99 -13.04 53.26
CA LEU A 281 -68.05 -12.70 54.33
C LEU A 281 -67.66 -11.23 54.16
N ASP A 282 -68.15 -10.47 55.13
CA ASP A 282 -68.06 -9.03 55.25
C ASP A 282 -66.61 -8.60 55.53
N THR A 283 -66.23 -7.49 54.88
CA THR A 283 -65.19 -6.54 55.25
C THR A 283 -64.02 -7.01 56.13
N SER A 284 -62.88 -7.31 55.50
CA SER A 284 -61.56 -6.75 55.87
C SER A 284 -60.48 -7.23 54.90
N CYS A 285 -59.61 -6.31 54.48
CA CYS A 285 -58.34 -6.54 53.77
C CYS A 285 -58.42 -6.79 52.26
N LEU A 286 -59.03 -5.83 51.57
CA LEU A 286 -58.49 -5.35 50.30
C LEU A 286 -57.71 -4.08 50.63
N LEU A 287 -56.43 -4.20 50.99
CA LEU A 287 -55.42 -3.13 50.92
C LEU A 287 -54.09 -3.60 51.52
N LEU A 288 -53.02 -3.13 50.89
CA LEU A 288 -51.59 -3.22 51.24
C LEU A 288 -50.86 -4.32 50.47
N ALA A 289 -50.46 -4.05 49.23
CA ALA A 289 -49.31 -3.20 48.87
C ALA A 289 -47.99 -3.79 49.41
N GLY A 290 -47.11 -4.10 48.45
CA GLY A 290 -45.70 -3.76 48.52
C GLY A 290 -44.92 -4.18 49.76
N GLY A 291 -44.01 -5.12 49.56
CA GLY A 291 -42.72 -5.10 50.24
C GLY A 291 -42.56 -6.13 51.36
N GLY A 292 -41.50 -6.93 51.20
CA GLY A 292 -40.45 -7.02 52.21
C GLY A 292 -40.77 -7.72 53.54
N CYS A 293 -39.95 -8.75 53.78
CA CYS A 293 -39.48 -9.23 55.09
C CYS A 293 -40.33 -10.22 55.91
N SER A 294 -39.71 -11.40 56.04
CA SER A 294 -39.45 -12.13 57.30
C SER A 294 -40.60 -12.67 58.16
N ALA A 295 -40.76 -13.99 58.03
CA ALA A 295 -40.44 -14.98 59.08
C ALA A 295 -41.35 -15.15 60.32
N LEU A 296 -41.82 -16.42 60.47
CA LEU A 296 -42.03 -17.23 61.70
C LEU A 296 -43.24 -16.83 62.60
N LEU A 297 -43.99 -17.70 63.30
CA LEU A 297 -43.84 -19.04 63.91
C LEU A 297 -45.26 -19.69 64.03
N ARG A 298 -45.44 -21.01 63.75
CA ARG A 298 -45.66 -22.19 64.67
C ARG A 298 -46.93 -22.13 65.56
N LEU A 299 -47.70 -23.19 65.86
CA LEU A 299 -47.52 -24.62 66.19
C LEU A 299 -48.85 -25.39 65.85
N SER A 300 -49.01 -26.73 65.75
CA SER A 300 -48.42 -27.83 66.52
C SER A 300 -48.69 -29.24 65.92
N THR A 301 -47.65 -30.11 65.95
CA THR A 301 -47.58 -31.56 66.32
C THR A 301 -48.39 -32.64 65.54
N ALA A 302 -47.87 -33.81 65.14
CA ALA A 302 -46.86 -34.71 65.77
C ALA A 302 -46.23 -35.79 64.84
N PHE A 303 -44.95 -36.14 65.14
CA PHE A 303 -44.26 -37.48 65.11
C PHE A 303 -44.08 -38.29 63.79
N SER A 304 -42.94 -38.93 63.43
CA SER A 304 -41.67 -39.27 64.13
C SER A 304 -40.56 -39.79 63.16
N CYS A 305 -39.28 -39.45 63.46
CA CYS A 305 -37.99 -40.20 63.42
C CYS A 305 -37.62 -41.16 62.24
N ASN A 306 -36.36 -41.33 61.75
CA ASN A 306 -35.01 -41.13 62.31
C ASN A 306 -33.91 -41.25 61.20
N ARG A 307 -32.77 -40.56 61.37
CA ARG A 307 -31.40 -40.75 60.79
C ARG A 307 -30.42 -40.28 61.89
N PRO A 308 -29.09 -40.52 61.93
CA PRO A 308 -28.17 -41.28 61.05
C PRO A 308 -27.11 -42.10 61.84
N ASN A 309 -26.09 -42.69 61.19
CA ASN A 309 -24.78 -42.90 61.83
C ASN A 309 -23.60 -43.01 60.85
N LEU A 310 -22.45 -42.53 61.35
CA LEU A 310 -21.10 -42.36 60.78
C LEU A 310 -20.18 -43.59 61.04
N LEU A 311 -18.93 -43.50 60.54
CA LEU A 311 -17.68 -44.29 60.83
C LEU A 311 -17.37 -45.38 59.77
N THR A 312 -16.15 -45.64 59.24
CA THR A 312 -14.72 -45.38 59.57
C THR A 312 -13.88 -45.88 58.36
N SER A 313 -12.88 -45.17 57.81
CA SER A 313 -11.44 -45.02 58.17
C SER A 313 -10.44 -46.09 57.65
N ARG A 314 -9.36 -45.60 56.99
CA ARG A 314 -7.95 -46.07 56.86
C ARG A 314 -7.48 -47.08 55.79
N ARG A 315 -6.56 -46.61 54.92
CA ARG A 315 -5.13 -47.02 54.74
C ARG A 315 -4.51 -46.25 53.54
N THR A 316 -3.63 -45.25 53.70
CA THR A 316 -2.15 -45.21 53.83
C THR A 316 -1.29 -45.73 52.66
N ALA A 317 -0.33 -44.85 52.26
CA ALA A 317 0.96 -45.04 51.58
C ALA A 317 0.97 -45.22 50.03
N ALA A 318 1.93 -44.73 49.25
CA ALA A 318 3.26 -44.17 49.52
C ALA A 318 3.70 -43.18 48.42
N VAL A 319 4.47 -42.19 48.86
CA VAL A 319 5.29 -41.27 48.07
C VAL A 319 6.59 -41.97 47.63
N LYS A 320 7.06 -41.71 46.41
CA LYS A 320 8.50 -41.74 46.11
C LYS A 320 8.86 -40.69 45.04
N ARG A 321 9.49 -39.60 45.51
CA ARG A 321 10.35 -38.70 44.73
C ARG A 321 11.63 -39.44 44.31
N THR A 322 12.14 -39.11 43.13
CA THR A 322 13.48 -38.53 42.80
C THR A 322 14.04 -39.11 41.51
N LYS A 323 14.13 -38.30 40.45
CA LYS A 323 15.35 -37.57 40.07
C LYS A 323 14.98 -36.48 39.07
#